data_AF-A0AAU4ZH71-F1
#
_entry.id   AF-A0AAU4ZH71-F1
#
_cell.length_a   1.000
_cell.length_b   1.000
_cell.length_c   1.000
_cell.angle_alpha   90.00
_cell.angle_beta   90.00
_cell.angle_gamma   90.00
#
_symmetry.space_group_name_H-M   'P 1'
#
loop_
_entity.id
_entity.type
_entity.pdbx_description
1 polymer ?
#
loop_
_entity_poly.entity_id
_entity_poly.type
_entity_poly.pdbx_seq_one_letter_code
_entity_poly.pdbx_strand_id
1 'polypeptide(L)'
;MGNTFHGGGRTLSLSNGGTAVFVDVLLLAVSDLADSVWEYRFATLLTLQDQGVMGRGAVGFDLEDIDWGRSPGEWAAAKGFVLRVLDLALRRHRWDELGYEPPFAEGYLRQYREMVEAFDPADAGRHDSGDSLFPGPEEAAMASCVRHRLLCAPEYWEACVFCNSSH
;
A
#
# COMPACT_ATOMS: atom_id res chain seq x y z
N MET A 1 -15.94 -2.71 -13.53
CA MET A 1 -15.17 -1.55 -13.03
C MET A 1 -14.13 -2.06 -12.06
N GLY A 2 -12.91 -1.56 -12.16
CA GLY A 2 -11.74 -2.03 -11.41
C GLY A 2 -10.70 -0.91 -11.33
N ASN A 3 -9.59 -1.18 -10.66
CA ASN A 3 -8.51 -0.21 -10.43
C ASN A 3 -7.24 -0.70 -11.10
N THR A 4 -6.41 0.24 -11.53
CA THR A 4 -5.14 -0.05 -12.20
C THR A 4 -4.01 0.62 -11.44
N PHE A 5 -2.96 -0.15 -11.15
CA PHE A 5 -1.69 0.34 -10.63
C PHE A 5 -0.69 0.35 -11.78
N HIS A 6 0.03 1.46 -11.97
CA HIS A 6 1.06 1.60 -13.00
C HIS A 6 2.45 1.66 -12.38
N GLY A 7 3.47 1.36 -13.20
CA GLY A 7 4.86 1.51 -12.80
C GLY A 7 5.82 1.00 -13.86
N GLY A 8 6.71 1.87 -14.35
CA GLY A 8 7.81 1.48 -15.23
C GLY A 8 7.33 0.85 -16.54
N GLY A 9 6.25 1.40 -17.11
CA GLY A 9 5.61 0.91 -18.33
C GLY A 9 4.81 -0.39 -18.18
N ARG A 10 4.61 -0.87 -16.94
CA ARG A 10 3.82 -2.06 -16.62
C ARG A 10 2.55 -1.66 -15.88
N THR A 11 1.55 -2.54 -15.93
CA THR A 11 0.27 -2.32 -15.26
C THR A 11 -0.23 -3.57 -14.55
N LEU A 12 -0.94 -3.36 -13.44
CA LEU A 12 -1.72 -4.37 -12.72
C LEU A 12 -3.17 -3.89 -12.64
N SER A 13 -4.06 -4.58 -13.34
CA SER A 13 -5.50 -4.30 -13.31
C SER A 13 -6.21 -5.28 -12.39
N LEU A 14 -6.91 -4.76 -11.38
CA LEU A 14 -7.65 -5.53 -10.39
C LEU A 14 -9.14 -5.19 -10.45
N SER A 15 -10.01 -6.17 -10.18
CA SER A 15 -11.40 -5.88 -9.87
C SER A 15 -11.49 -5.14 -8.53
N ASN A 16 -12.62 -4.48 -8.23
CA ASN A 16 -12.79 -3.82 -6.92
C ASN A 16 -12.55 -4.78 -5.74
N GLY A 17 -13.11 -6.00 -5.82
CA GLY A 17 -12.84 -7.04 -4.83
C GLY A 17 -11.38 -7.48 -4.80
N GLY A 18 -10.73 -7.61 -5.96
CA GLY A 18 -9.31 -7.91 -6.04
C GLY A 18 -8.44 -6.83 -5.42
N THR A 19 -8.79 -5.55 -5.61
CA THR A 19 -8.11 -4.41 -4.98
C THR A 19 -8.28 -4.43 -3.46
N ALA A 20 -9.49 -4.69 -2.95
CA ALA A 20 -9.71 -4.79 -1.51
C ALA A 20 -8.81 -5.87 -0.89
N VAL A 21 -8.82 -7.08 -1.45
CA VAL A 21 -7.96 -8.19 -1.01
C VAL A 21 -6.48 -7.83 -1.10
N PHE A 22 -6.05 -7.19 -2.19
CA PHE A 22 -4.67 -6.77 -2.39
C PHE A 22 -4.22 -5.75 -1.33
N VAL A 23 -5.07 -4.78 -1.00
CA VAL A 23 -4.81 -3.78 0.02
C VAL A 23 -4.79 -4.40 1.42
N ASP A 24 -5.73 -5.29 1.74
CA ASP A 24 -5.81 -5.98 3.04
C ASP A 24 -4.51 -6.72 3.38
N VAL A 25 -3.99 -7.51 2.43
CA VAL A 25 -2.77 -8.30 2.66
C VAL A 25 -1.52 -7.44 2.76
N LEU A 26 -1.49 -6.27 2.09
CA LEU A 26 -0.42 -5.30 2.23
C LEU A 26 -0.50 -4.55 3.56
N LEU A 27 -1.71 -4.19 4.00
CA LEU A 27 -1.93 -3.51 5.29
C LEU A 27 -1.52 -4.39 6.48
N LEU A 28 -1.80 -5.70 6.41
CA LEU A 28 -1.31 -6.67 7.38
C LEU A 28 0.23 -6.67 7.48
N ALA A 29 0.91 -6.70 6.33
CA ALA A 29 2.36 -6.76 6.28
C ALA A 29 3.05 -5.44 6.64
N VAL A 30 2.56 -4.30 6.11
CA VAL A 30 3.15 -2.98 6.38
C VAL A 30 3.02 -2.59 7.85
N SER A 31 1.91 -2.96 8.50
CA SER A 31 1.65 -2.64 9.91
C SER A 31 2.60 -3.35 10.87
N ASP A 32 3.20 -4.47 10.44
CA ASP A 32 4.19 -5.22 11.22
C ASP A 32 5.64 -4.76 10.93
N LEU A 33 5.87 -4.12 9.77
CA LEU A 33 7.21 -3.76 9.30
C LEU A 33 7.58 -2.28 9.47
N ALA A 34 6.62 -1.36 9.46
CA ALA A 34 6.90 0.07 9.45
C ALA A 34 7.45 0.56 10.80
N ASP A 35 8.63 1.19 10.77
CA ASP A 35 9.32 1.72 11.97
C ASP A 35 9.97 3.10 11.71
N SER A 36 9.68 3.71 10.55
CA SER A 36 10.18 5.04 10.19
C SER A 36 9.10 5.90 9.55
N VAL A 37 9.30 7.22 9.57
CA VAL A 37 8.34 8.19 9.02
C VAL A 37 8.00 7.88 7.56
N TRP A 38 8.99 7.53 6.74
CA TRP A 38 8.76 7.18 5.34
C TRP A 38 7.88 5.93 5.19
N GLU A 39 8.14 4.90 5.99
CA GLU A 39 7.38 3.65 5.98
C GLU A 39 5.95 3.86 6.47
N TYR A 40 5.74 4.75 7.45
CA TYR A 40 4.40 5.16 7.89
C TYR A 40 3.65 5.99 6.84
N ARG A 41 4.33 6.81 6.04
CA ARG A 41 3.71 7.51 4.88
C ARG A 41 3.25 6.50 3.83
N PHE A 42 4.05 5.46 3.56
CA PHE A 42 3.65 4.37 2.68
C PHE A 42 2.46 3.58 3.26
N ALA A 43 2.43 3.32 4.57
CA ALA A 43 1.27 2.73 5.21
C ALA A 43 0.02 3.61 5.05
N THR A 44 0.13 4.93 5.24
CA THR A 44 -0.97 5.88 4.97
C THR A 44 -1.46 5.75 3.53
N LEU A 45 -0.56 5.72 2.53
CA LEU A 45 -0.94 5.55 1.13
C LEU A 45 -1.81 4.30 0.94
N LEU A 46 -1.45 3.18 1.57
CA LEU A 46 -2.23 1.94 1.52
C LEU A 46 -3.59 2.08 2.20
N THR A 47 -3.67 2.77 3.34
CA THR A 47 -4.97 3.01 4.01
C THR A 47 -5.91 3.87 3.17
N LEU A 48 -5.38 4.80 2.36
CA LEU A 48 -6.15 5.58 1.40
C LEU A 48 -6.69 4.74 0.23
N GLN A 49 -6.35 3.46 0.16
CA GLN A 49 -6.89 2.52 -0.82
C GLN A 49 -8.05 1.67 -0.28
N ASP A 50 -8.46 1.90 0.99
CA ASP A 50 -9.64 1.26 1.57
C ASP A 50 -10.91 1.74 0.86
N GLN A 51 -11.44 0.89 -0.02
CA GLN A 51 -12.66 1.16 -0.79
C GLN A 51 -13.92 1.23 0.08
N GLY A 52 -13.90 0.71 1.31
CA GLY A 52 -14.98 0.86 2.27
C GLY A 52 -15.15 2.31 2.75
N VAL A 53 -14.04 3.06 2.80
CA VAL A 53 -14.00 4.46 3.21
C VAL A 53 -14.03 5.40 2.01
N MET A 54 -13.20 5.14 1.00
CA MET A 54 -12.99 6.06 -0.13
C MET A 54 -14.01 5.90 -1.26
N GLY A 55 -14.77 4.80 -1.26
CA GLY A 55 -15.69 4.47 -2.34
C GLY A 55 -15.04 3.72 -3.50
N ARG A 56 -15.85 2.93 -4.22
CA ARG A 56 -15.38 2.06 -5.31
C ARG A 56 -14.96 2.89 -6.54
N GLY A 57 -13.76 2.66 -7.05
CA GLY A 57 -13.23 3.35 -8.24
C GLY A 57 -12.57 4.70 -7.99
N ALA A 58 -12.40 5.09 -6.72
CA ALA A 58 -11.65 6.27 -6.29
C ALA A 58 -10.26 5.92 -5.75
N VAL A 59 -9.81 4.68 -5.93
CA VAL A 59 -8.56 4.14 -5.37
C VAL A 59 -7.63 3.65 -6.48
N GLY A 60 -6.34 3.64 -6.20
CA GLY A 60 -5.25 3.35 -7.13
C GLY A 60 -4.13 4.36 -6.91
N PHE A 61 -2.89 3.87 -6.95
CA PHE A 61 -1.69 4.71 -6.96
C PHE A 61 -0.66 4.06 -7.88
N ASP A 62 0.16 4.89 -8.49
CA ASP A 62 1.22 4.47 -9.38
C ASP A 62 2.57 4.46 -8.64
N LEU A 63 3.54 3.68 -9.13
CA LEU A 63 4.90 3.71 -8.56
C LEU A 63 5.53 5.10 -8.74
N GLU A 64 5.12 5.82 -9.78
CA GLU A 64 5.47 7.20 -10.07
C GLU A 64 4.87 8.19 -9.05
N ASP A 65 3.85 7.80 -8.28
CA ASP A 65 3.25 8.64 -7.24
C ASP A 65 4.01 8.58 -5.92
N ILE A 66 4.76 7.50 -5.66
CA ILE A 66 5.52 7.31 -4.43
C ILE A 66 6.70 8.30 -4.38
N ASP A 67 6.84 9.01 -3.25
CA ASP A 67 8.04 9.80 -2.95
C ASP A 67 9.18 8.84 -2.59
N TRP A 68 9.96 8.39 -3.56
CA TRP A 68 11.10 7.49 -3.32
C TRP A 68 12.28 8.16 -2.59
N GLY A 69 12.24 9.47 -2.36
CA GLY A 69 13.32 10.27 -1.79
C GLY A 69 14.15 11.02 -2.84
N ARG A 70 15.22 11.68 -2.40
CA ARG A 70 15.98 12.66 -3.21
C ARG A 70 17.37 12.17 -3.61
N SER A 71 17.80 11.03 -3.09
CA SER A 71 19.11 10.44 -3.34
C SER A 71 19.03 8.94 -3.68
N PRO A 72 20.01 8.39 -4.42
CA PRO A 72 20.04 6.95 -4.72
C PRO A 72 20.01 6.04 -3.49
N GLY A 73 20.53 6.50 -2.35
CA GLY A 73 20.45 5.76 -1.08
C GLY A 73 19.03 5.68 -0.53
N GLU A 74 18.29 6.80 -0.57
CA GLU A 74 16.88 6.83 -0.18
C GLU A 74 16.02 6.00 -1.13
N TRP A 75 16.27 6.10 -2.44
CA TRP A 75 15.60 5.28 -3.46
C TRP A 75 15.74 3.79 -3.17
N ALA A 76 16.96 3.33 -2.91
CA ALA A 76 17.24 1.95 -2.59
C ALA A 76 16.59 1.50 -1.27
N ALA A 77 16.56 2.37 -0.25
CA ALA A 77 15.93 2.08 1.03
C ALA A 77 14.40 1.95 0.90
N ALA A 78 13.76 2.92 0.23
CA ALA A 78 12.33 2.94 -0.05
C ALA A 78 11.89 1.73 -0.90
N LYS A 79 12.58 1.48 -2.02
CA LYS A 79 12.34 0.30 -2.87
C LYS A 79 12.56 -1.00 -2.11
N GLY A 80 13.62 -1.07 -1.30
CA GLY A 80 13.88 -2.20 -0.43
C GLY A 80 12.75 -2.45 0.56
N PHE A 81 12.15 -1.40 1.15
CA PHE A 81 11.00 -1.55 2.05
C PHE A 81 9.77 -2.08 1.34
N VAL A 82 9.38 -1.50 0.20
CA VAL A 82 8.21 -1.96 -0.57
C VAL A 82 8.36 -3.44 -0.93
N LEU A 83 9.55 -3.87 -1.35
CA LEU A 83 9.83 -5.28 -1.62
C LEU A 83 9.72 -6.17 -0.37
N ARG A 84 10.18 -5.71 0.81
CA ARG A 84 10.00 -6.44 2.06
C ARG A 84 8.54 -6.62 2.45
N VAL A 85 7.71 -5.59 2.26
CA VAL A 85 6.25 -5.67 2.50
C VAL A 85 5.63 -6.73 1.59
N LEU A 86 5.96 -6.70 0.30
CA LEU A 86 5.47 -7.68 -0.67
C LEU A 86 5.93 -9.10 -0.36
N ASP A 87 7.20 -9.27 0.01
CA ASP A 87 7.75 -10.57 0.40
C ASP A 87 7.07 -11.12 1.66
N LEU A 88 6.76 -10.27 2.64
CA LEU A 88 6.04 -10.68 3.85
C LEU A 88 4.59 -11.06 3.52
N ALA A 89 3.89 -10.27 2.69
CA ALA A 89 2.55 -10.60 2.23
C ALA A 89 2.51 -11.91 1.41
N LEU A 90 3.52 -12.17 0.57
CA LEU A 90 3.68 -13.42 -0.19
C LEU A 90 3.89 -14.65 0.69
N ARG A 91 4.43 -14.48 1.90
CA ARG A 91 4.51 -15.56 2.92
C ARG A 91 3.16 -15.80 3.62
N ARG A 92 2.09 -15.18 3.13
CA ARG A 92 0.73 -15.28 3.67
C ARG A 92 0.64 -14.78 5.11
N HIS A 93 1.42 -13.75 5.43
CA HIS A 93 1.50 -13.18 6.76
C HIS A 93 0.11 -12.71 7.24
N ARG A 94 -0.39 -13.33 8.32
CA ARG A 94 -1.67 -13.02 8.97
C ARG A 94 -2.90 -13.17 8.07
N TRP A 95 -2.82 -13.93 6.98
CA TRP A 95 -3.99 -14.14 6.09
C TRP A 95 -5.12 -14.90 6.78
N ASP A 96 -4.82 -15.66 7.84
CA ASP A 96 -5.82 -16.30 8.69
C ASP A 96 -6.76 -15.30 9.38
N GLU A 97 -6.34 -14.04 9.55
CA GLU A 97 -7.16 -12.97 10.13
C GLU A 97 -8.21 -12.41 9.15
N LEU A 98 -8.09 -12.69 7.84
CA LEU A 98 -9.02 -12.18 6.81
C LEU A 98 -10.42 -12.79 6.92
N GLY A 99 -10.57 -13.98 7.52
CA GLY A 99 -11.85 -14.69 7.58
C GLY A 99 -12.31 -15.27 6.24
N TYR A 100 -11.51 -15.16 5.17
CA TYR A 100 -11.71 -15.77 3.86
C TYR A 100 -10.37 -16.18 3.24
N GLU A 101 -10.37 -17.13 2.30
CA GLU A 101 -9.19 -17.46 1.51
C GLU A 101 -9.11 -16.51 0.29
N PRO A 102 -7.99 -15.82 0.06
CA PRO A 102 -7.82 -14.93 -1.09
C PRO A 102 -7.08 -15.63 -2.26
N PRO A 103 -7.75 -16.43 -3.11
CA PRO A 103 -7.09 -17.32 -4.08
C PRO A 103 -6.26 -16.62 -5.15
N PHE A 104 -6.51 -15.32 -5.40
CA PHE A 104 -5.81 -14.55 -6.43
C PHE A 104 -4.73 -13.62 -5.88
N ALA A 105 -4.66 -13.43 -4.56
CA ALA A 105 -3.76 -12.44 -3.93
C ALA A 105 -2.29 -12.71 -4.24
N GLU A 106 -1.85 -13.98 -4.22
CA GLU A 106 -0.47 -14.31 -4.56
C GLU A 106 -0.10 -13.90 -5.99
N GLY A 107 -1.02 -14.03 -6.94
CA GLY A 107 -0.81 -13.61 -8.32
C GLY A 107 -0.63 -12.10 -8.43
N TYR A 108 -1.48 -11.33 -7.74
CA TYR A 108 -1.39 -9.87 -7.68
C TYR A 108 -0.07 -9.41 -7.06
N LEU A 109 0.31 -10.03 -5.94
CA LEU A 109 1.55 -9.71 -5.23
C LEU A 109 2.80 -10.02 -6.07
N ARG A 110 2.84 -11.17 -6.77
CA ARG A 110 3.96 -11.51 -7.66
C ARG A 110 4.09 -10.51 -8.81
N GLN A 111 2.97 -10.19 -9.47
CA GLN A 111 2.98 -9.23 -10.57
C GLN A 111 3.41 -7.83 -10.09
N TYR A 112 2.88 -7.35 -8.98
CA TYR A 112 3.25 -6.05 -8.43
C TYR A 112 4.71 -6.01 -7.96
N ARG A 113 5.22 -7.10 -7.39
CA ARG A 113 6.63 -7.25 -7.02
C ARG A 113 7.54 -7.14 -8.23
N GLU A 114 7.22 -7.81 -9.34
CA GLU A 114 7.96 -7.67 -10.60
C GLU A 114 7.95 -6.24 -11.14
N MET A 115 6.83 -5.52 -10.99
CA MET A 115 6.73 -4.10 -11.35
C MET A 115 7.69 -3.26 -10.51
N VAL A 116 7.68 -3.42 -9.18
CA VAL A 116 8.57 -2.70 -8.25
C VAL A 116 10.04 -3.04 -8.54
N GLU A 117 10.37 -4.30 -8.82
CA GLU A 117 11.73 -4.72 -9.16
C GLU A 117 12.25 -4.05 -10.44
N ALA A 118 11.41 -3.97 -11.47
CA ALA A 118 11.76 -3.36 -12.75
C ALA A 118 11.77 -1.82 -12.73
N PHE A 119 11.05 -1.21 -11.79
CA PHE A 119 10.91 0.24 -11.69
C PHE A 119 12.21 0.91 -11.23
N ASP A 120 12.68 1.93 -11.95
CA ASP A 120 13.77 2.80 -11.49
C ASP A 120 13.18 4.02 -10.76
N PRO A 121 13.41 4.20 -9.45
CA PRO A 121 12.97 5.40 -8.73
C PRO A 121 13.45 6.72 -9.33
N ALA A 122 14.51 6.72 -10.14
CA ALA A 122 14.95 7.89 -10.88
C ALA A 122 13.92 8.37 -11.93
N ASP A 123 13.06 7.46 -12.40
CA ASP A 123 12.01 7.74 -13.38
C ASP A 123 10.75 8.33 -12.72
N ALA A 124 10.62 8.22 -11.40
CA ALA A 124 9.54 8.88 -10.67
C ALA A 124 9.69 10.40 -10.85
N GLY A 125 8.68 11.02 -11.47
CA GLY A 125 8.66 12.47 -11.66
C GLY A 125 8.89 13.19 -10.33
N ARG A 126 9.72 14.25 -10.35
CA ARG A 126 9.89 15.08 -9.15
C ARG A 126 8.59 15.82 -8.88
N HIS A 127 7.79 15.33 -7.95
CA HIS A 127 6.63 16.04 -7.44
C HIS A 127 7.10 17.15 -6.52
N ASP A 128 7.40 18.32 -7.08
CA ASP A 128 7.91 19.49 -6.34
C ASP A 128 6.81 20.40 -5.76
N SER A 129 5.52 20.02 -5.85
CA SER A 129 4.45 20.91 -5.38
C SER A 129 3.12 20.20 -5.14
N GLY A 130 2.60 20.29 -3.90
CA GLY A 130 1.18 20.39 -3.50
C GLY A 130 0.14 19.35 -3.91
N ASP A 131 0.42 18.50 -4.90
CA ASP A 131 -0.53 17.61 -5.59
C ASP A 131 0.01 16.16 -5.64
N SER A 132 0.94 15.84 -4.73
CA SER A 132 1.46 14.48 -4.60
C SER A 132 0.40 13.60 -3.94
N LEU A 133 0.05 12.50 -4.59
CA LEU A 133 -0.80 11.45 -4.02
C LEU A 133 -0.13 10.74 -2.84
N PHE A 134 1.18 10.92 -2.64
CA PHE A 134 1.91 10.33 -1.53
C PHE A 134 1.81 11.20 -0.28
N PRO A 135 1.40 10.63 0.87
CA PRO A 135 1.20 11.39 2.10
C PRO A 135 2.44 12.14 2.56
N GLY A 136 2.26 13.33 3.11
CA GLY A 136 3.28 14.14 3.77
C GLY A 136 3.73 13.52 5.10
N PRO A 137 4.88 13.96 5.66
CA PRO A 137 5.37 13.47 6.96
C PRO A 137 4.37 13.61 8.12
N GLU A 138 3.56 14.67 8.12
CA GLU A 138 2.52 14.94 9.11
C GLU A 138 1.29 14.03 8.99
N GLU A 139 1.09 13.39 7.83
CA GLU A 139 -0.01 12.47 7.53
C GLU A 139 0.38 10.99 7.79
N ALA A 140 1.59 10.75 8.30
CA ALA A 140 2.13 9.41 8.57
C ALA A 140 1.26 8.62 9.56
N ALA A 141 0.86 7.41 9.19
CA ALA A 141 0.02 6.51 9.97
C ALA A 141 0.78 5.90 11.15
N MET A 142 0.99 6.70 12.20
CA MET A 142 1.66 6.28 13.43
C MET A 142 0.68 5.72 14.49
N ALA A 143 -0.62 5.89 14.27
CA ALA A 143 -1.65 5.30 15.11
C ALA A 143 -2.03 3.91 14.61
N SER A 144 -2.41 3.01 15.52
CA SER A 144 -2.88 1.67 15.16
C SER A 144 -4.22 1.34 15.79
N CYS A 145 -5.06 0.63 15.04
CA CYS A 145 -6.23 -0.04 15.58
C CYS A 145 -5.78 -1.12 16.58
N VAL A 146 -6.16 -0.97 17.84
CA VAL A 146 -5.78 -1.92 18.91
C VAL A 146 -6.34 -3.33 18.67
N ARG A 147 -7.55 -3.43 18.09
CA ARG A 147 -8.23 -4.71 17.87
C ARG A 147 -7.55 -5.54 16.78
N HIS A 148 -7.18 -4.91 15.67
CA HIS A 148 -6.66 -5.59 14.49
C HIS A 148 -5.16 -5.38 14.26
N ARG A 149 -4.49 -4.58 15.11
CA ARG A 149 -3.06 -4.26 15.00
C ARG A 149 -2.68 -3.81 13.59
N LEU A 150 -3.46 -2.86 13.07
CA LEU A 150 -3.29 -2.26 11.76
C LEU A 150 -3.04 -0.76 11.90
N LEU A 151 -2.11 -0.22 11.13
CA LEU A 151 -1.89 1.22 11.04
C LEU A 151 -3.11 1.89 10.42
N CYS A 152 -3.49 3.05 10.95
CA CYS A 152 -4.60 3.86 10.47
C CYS A 152 -4.08 5.26 10.08
N ALA A 153 -4.54 5.77 8.94
CA ALA A 153 -4.35 7.18 8.61
C ALA A 153 -4.97 8.07 9.72
N PRO A 154 -4.31 9.18 10.10
CA PRO A 154 -4.79 10.08 11.14
C PRO A 154 -6.22 10.59 10.91
N GLU A 155 -6.60 10.81 9.66
CA GLU A 155 -7.91 11.33 9.27
C GLU A 155 -9.04 10.28 9.38
N TYR A 156 -8.69 8.99 9.44
CA TYR A 156 -9.63 7.85 9.45
C TYR A 156 -9.42 6.90 10.64
N TRP A 157 -8.85 7.42 11.72
CA TRP A 157 -8.47 6.67 12.93
C TRP A 157 -9.59 5.95 13.69
N GLU A 158 -10.87 6.23 13.41
CA GLU A 158 -11.99 5.65 14.15
C GLU A 158 -12.16 4.13 13.90
N ALA A 159 -11.76 3.64 12.73
CA ALA A 159 -11.90 2.23 12.35
C ALA A 159 -10.92 1.85 11.23
N CYS A 160 -10.15 0.75 11.39
CA CYS A 160 -9.33 0.21 10.31
C CYS A 160 -10.17 -0.54 9.26
N VAL A 161 -9.55 -0.96 8.15
CA VAL A 161 -10.23 -1.68 7.06
C VAL A 161 -11.06 -2.89 7.55
N PHE A 162 -10.56 -3.66 8.52
CA PHE A 162 -11.30 -4.77 9.12
C PHE A 162 -12.41 -4.37 10.11
N CYS A 163 -12.34 -3.18 10.72
CA CYS A 163 -13.46 -2.65 11.49
C CYS A 163 -14.60 -2.21 10.56
N ASN A 164 -14.28 -1.67 9.38
CA ASN A 164 -15.25 -1.20 8.39
C ASN A 164 -15.87 -2.34 7.58
N SER A 165 -15.13 -3.43 7.41
CA SER A 165 -15.58 -4.66 6.77
C SER A 165 -16.46 -5.45 7.76
N SER A 166 -17.72 -5.05 7.88
CA SER A 166 -18.72 -5.79 8.64
C SER A 166 -18.92 -7.17 7.97
N HIS A 167 -18.32 -8.21 8.54
CA HIS A 167 -18.65 -9.61 8.22
C HIS A 167 -19.92 -10.05 8.93
#